data_AF-A0AAD9WN87-F1
#
_entry.id   AF-A0AAD9WN87-F1
#
_cell.length_a   1.000
_cell.length_b   1.000
_cell.length_c   1.000
_cell.angle_alpha   90.00
_cell.angle_beta   90.00
_cell.angle_gamma   90.00
#
_symmetry.space_group_name_H-M   'P 1'
#
loop_
_entity.id
_entity.type
_entity.pdbx_description
1 polymer ?
#
loop_
_entity_poly.entity_id
_entity_poly.type
_entity_poly.pdbx_seq_one_letter_code
_entity_poly.pdbx_strand_id
1 'polypeptide(L)'
;MLVAFSRNHTKDGIKRARCKHCGDTYACGSGSNGTTNMNTHIEKSCKKYRPPSNDSRQTFLVKQSNMEGSGSTLATSRFSAEECRRALAAHSR
;
A
#
# COMPACT_ATOMS: atom_id res chain seq x y z
N MET A 1 -3.13 1.34 1.20
CA MET A 1 -3.95 1.80 2.36
C MET A 1 -3.26 2.82 3.27
N LEU A 2 -1.93 2.74 3.53
CA LEU A 2 -1.24 3.67 4.44
C LEU A 2 -1.22 5.16 4.01
N VAL A 3 -1.60 5.47 2.77
CA VAL A 3 -1.46 6.84 2.22
C VAL A 3 -2.52 7.82 2.74
N ALA A 4 -3.70 7.32 3.14
CA ALA A 4 -4.85 8.16 3.51
C ALA A 4 -4.83 8.64 4.97
N PHE A 5 -3.95 8.09 5.82
CA PHE A 5 -3.84 8.46 7.24
C PHE A 5 -2.46 9.03 7.57
N SER A 6 -2.43 10.04 8.43
CA SER A 6 -1.22 10.60 9.04
C SER A 6 -1.08 10.09 10.47
N ARG A 7 0.14 9.86 10.92
CA ARG A 7 0.43 9.47 12.31
C ARG A 7 0.39 10.69 13.21
N ASN A 8 -0.39 10.63 14.28
CA ASN A 8 -0.50 11.66 15.31
C ASN A 8 0.00 11.11 16.65
N HIS A 9 0.77 11.93 17.36
CA HIS A 9 1.21 11.66 18.73
C HIS A 9 0.41 12.58 19.65
N THR A 10 -0.41 12.02 20.54
CA THR A 10 -1.05 12.81 21.58
C THR A 10 -0.09 13.02 22.75
N LYS A 11 -0.31 14.05 23.56
CA LYS A 11 0.53 14.39 24.74
C LYS A 11 0.63 13.23 25.74
N ASP A 12 -0.36 12.33 25.72
CA ASP A 12 -0.47 11.15 26.58
C ASP A 12 0.38 9.95 26.09
N GLY A 13 1.22 10.12 25.06
CA GLY A 13 2.05 9.04 24.51
C GLY A 13 1.30 8.00 23.68
N ILE A 14 -0.01 8.18 23.48
CA ILE A 14 -0.86 7.27 22.70
C ILE A 14 -0.68 7.54 21.21
N LYS A 15 -0.27 6.50 20.47
CA LYS A 15 -0.16 6.55 19.01
C LYS A 15 -1.56 6.54 18.40
N ARG A 16 -1.87 7.57 17.60
CA ARG A 16 -3.13 7.67 16.85
C ARG A 16 -2.85 7.90 15.38
N ALA A 17 -3.85 7.65 14.55
CA ALA A 17 -3.83 7.92 13.12
C ALA A 17 -4.97 8.90 12.78
N ARG A 18 -4.71 9.91 11.96
CA ARG A 18 -5.72 10.89 11.52
C ARG A 18 -5.94 10.77 10.03
N CYS A 19 -7.20 10.65 9.60
CA CYS A 19 -7.55 10.65 8.18
C CYS A 19 -7.22 12.01 7.56
N LYS A 20 -6.50 12.02 6.43
CA LYS A 20 -6.13 13.24 5.70
C LYS A 20 -7.30 13.88 4.96
N HIS A 21 -8.37 13.12 4.71
CA HIS A 21 -9.52 13.58 3.94
C HIS A 21 -10.61 14.19 4.82
N CYS A 22 -11.01 13.50 5.90
CA CYS A 22 -12.05 14.00 6.80
C CYS A 22 -11.52 14.58 8.12
N GLY A 23 -10.30 14.24 8.53
CA GLY A 23 -9.73 14.70 9.81
C GLY A 23 -10.03 13.79 11.01
N ASP A 24 -10.82 12.72 10.84
CA ASP A 24 -11.17 11.81 11.93
C ASP A 24 -9.95 11.08 12.48
N THR A 25 -9.91 10.88 13.81
CA THR A 25 -8.75 10.31 14.50
C THR A 25 -9.04 8.95 15.11
N TYR A 26 -8.25 7.96 14.72
CA TYR A 26 -8.35 6.56 15.08
C TYR A 26 -7.22 6.10 16.01
N ALA A 27 -7.51 5.16 16.89
CA ALA A 27 -6.49 4.58 17.78
C ALA A 27 -5.58 3.62 16.99
N CYS A 28 -4.27 3.71 17.22
CA CYS A 28 -3.27 2.84 16.59
C CYS A 28 -2.48 2.15 17.71
N GLY A 29 -2.96 0.98 18.16
CA GLY A 29 -2.34 0.21 19.25
C GLY A 29 -1.37 -0.85 18.72
N SER A 30 -0.25 -1.05 19.42
CA SER A 30 0.81 -2.00 19.03
C SER A 30 0.47 -3.48 19.25
N GLY A 31 -0.67 -3.83 19.87
CA GLY A 31 -0.97 -5.19 20.34
C GLY A 31 -1.96 -6.00 19.49
N SER A 32 -2.94 -5.38 18.85
CA SER A 32 -3.98 -6.11 18.07
C SER A 32 -4.83 -5.24 17.14
N ASN A 33 -4.58 -3.93 17.08
CA ASN A 33 -5.41 -3.01 16.31
C ASN A 33 -4.95 -3.00 14.85
N GLY A 34 -5.43 -3.99 14.10
CA GLY A 34 -5.23 -4.10 12.67
C GLY A 34 -5.74 -2.87 11.91
N THR A 35 -5.33 -2.75 10.63
CA THR A 35 -5.74 -1.65 9.75
C THR A 35 -7.22 -1.69 9.34
N THR A 36 -7.99 -2.67 9.84
CA THR A 36 -9.40 -2.94 9.47
C THR A 36 -10.34 -1.77 9.70
N ASN A 37 -10.23 -1.10 10.85
CA ASN A 37 -11.04 0.08 11.17
C ASN A 37 -10.75 1.22 10.19
N MET A 38 -9.47 1.54 10.00
CA MET A 38 -9.03 2.55 9.05
C MET A 38 -9.43 2.21 7.61
N ASN A 39 -9.41 0.92 7.25
CA ASN A 39 -9.85 0.50 5.92
C ASN A 39 -11.36 0.65 5.74
N THR A 40 -12.15 0.20 6.72
CA THR A 40 -13.60 0.34 6.72
C THR A 40 -14.01 1.81 6.64
N HIS A 41 -13.28 2.69 7.33
CA HIS A 41 -13.48 4.13 7.21
C HIS A 41 -13.32 4.60 5.76
N ILE A 42 -12.21 4.26 5.09
CA ILE A 42 -11.93 4.70 3.72
C ILE A 42 -12.95 4.15 2.73
N GLU A 43 -13.34 2.89 2.87
CA GLU A 43 -14.24 2.21 1.94
C GLU A 43 -15.71 2.62 2.12
N LYS A 44 -16.17 2.85 3.36
CA LYS A 44 -17.61 2.95 3.66
C LYS A 44 -18.04 4.25 4.33
N SER A 45 -17.17 4.92 5.08
CA SER A 45 -17.59 6.01 5.97
C SER A 45 -16.99 7.37 5.63
N CYS A 46 -15.86 7.42 4.91
CA CYS A 46 -15.17 8.65 4.61
C CYS A 46 -15.86 9.40 3.48
N LYS A 47 -16.78 10.30 3.82
CA LYS A 47 -17.54 11.12 2.87
C LYS A 47 -16.67 12.00 1.95
N LYS A 48 -15.44 12.32 2.38
CA LYS A 48 -14.48 13.16 1.65
C LYS A 48 -13.44 12.35 0.87
N TYR A 49 -13.35 11.04 1.11
CA TYR A 49 -12.45 10.21 0.33
C TYR A 49 -13.05 9.95 -1.05
N ARG A 50 -12.31 10.34 -2.09
CA ARG A 50 -12.61 9.96 -3.45
C ARG A 50 -11.58 8.91 -3.84
N PRO A 51 -11.97 7.64 -4.05
CA PRO A 51 -11.04 6.63 -4.54
C PRO A 51 -10.39 7.17 -5.82
N PRO A 52 -9.06 7.06 -5.97
CA PRO A 52 -8.46 7.31 -7.27
C PRO A 52 -9.15 6.39 -8.27
N SER A 53 -9.58 6.93 -9.41
CA SER A 53 -10.06 6.12 -10.54
C SER A 53 -9.04 5.02 -10.77
N ASN A 54 -9.50 3.77 -10.94
CA ASN A 54 -8.66 2.60 -11.15
C ASN A 54 -7.72 2.85 -12.35
N ASP A 55 -6.56 3.41 -12.07
CA ASP A 55 -5.60 3.79 -13.09
C ASP A 55 -4.88 2.52 -13.50
N SER A 56 -5.27 1.97 -14.65
CA SER A 56 -4.67 0.75 -15.21
C SER A 56 -3.17 0.91 -15.51
N ARG A 57 -2.60 2.12 -15.34
CA ARG A 57 -1.18 2.43 -15.47
C ARG A 57 -0.39 2.28 -14.17
N GLN A 58 -1.02 1.93 -13.04
CA GLN A 58 -0.29 1.67 -11.79
C GLN A 58 0.77 0.57 -12.01
N THR A 59 2.04 0.96 -11.91
CA THR A 59 3.22 0.08 -11.98
C THR A 59 3.66 -0.30 -10.57
N PHE A 60 4.04 -1.55 -10.35
CA PHE A 60 4.65 -1.99 -9.10
C PHE A 60 6.18 -1.80 -9.17
N LEU A 61 6.78 -1.40 -8.05
CA LEU A 61 8.24 -1.40 -7.94
C LEU A 61 8.72 -2.84 -7.75
N VAL A 62 9.56 -3.30 -8.66
CA VAL A 62 10.19 -4.62 -8.61
C VAL A 62 11.68 -4.43 -8.35
N LYS A 63 12.17 -5.16 -7.37
CA LYS A 63 13.61 -5.24 -7.07
C LYS A 63 14.23 -6.18 -8.10
N GLN A 64 15.02 -5.65 -9.03
CA GLN A 64 15.75 -6.51 -9.96
C GLN A 64 16.87 -7.22 -9.20
N SER A 65 17.05 -8.52 -9.48
CA SER A 65 18.18 -9.29 -8.95
C SER A 65 19.47 -8.76 -9.58
N ASN A 66 20.35 -8.21 -8.77
CA ASN A 66 21.70 -7.82 -9.16
C ASN A 66 22.45 -9.05 -9.70
N MET A 67 22.92 -8.98 -10.94
CA MET A 67 24.20 -9.63 -11.26
C MET A 67 25.31 -8.80 -10.62
N GLU A 68 26.29 -9.48 -10.05
CA GLU A 68 27.27 -8.92 -9.12
C GLU A 68 27.89 -7.61 -9.60
N GLY A 69 27.89 -6.59 -8.71
CA GLY A 69 28.77 -5.43 -8.85
C GLY A 69 28.14 -4.05 -9.05
N SER A 70 26.82 -3.89 -9.13
CA SER A 70 26.21 -2.55 -9.23
C SER A 70 24.98 -2.40 -8.35
N GLY A 71 24.78 -1.23 -7.75
CA GLY A 71 23.78 -0.97 -6.71
C GLY A 71 22.36 -1.41 -7.06
N SER A 72 21.56 -1.71 -6.03
CA SER A 72 20.17 -2.18 -6.19
C SER A 72 19.36 -1.22 -7.07
N THR A 73 19.15 -1.61 -8.33
CA THR A 73 18.36 -0.82 -9.27
C THR A 73 16.89 -1.16 -9.07
N LEU A 74 16.09 -0.14 -8.72
CA LEU A 74 14.64 -0.26 -8.63
C LEU A 74 14.06 -0.08 -10.02
N ALA A 75 13.33 -1.08 -10.53
CA ALA A 75 12.63 -0.99 -11.80
C ALA A 75 11.11 -0.95 -11.57
N THR A 76 10.40 -0.23 -12.44
CA THR A 76 8.94 -0.27 -12.50
C THR A 76 8.51 -1.39 -13.44
N SER A 77 7.70 -2.33 -12.96
CA SER A 77 7.10 -3.38 -13.79
C SER A 77 5.57 -3.32 -13.74
N ARG A 78 4.93 -3.75 -14.82
CA ARG A 78 3.47 -3.88 -14.91
C ARG A 78 3.13 -5.35 -14.86
N PHE A 79 2.08 -5.70 -14.12
CA PHE A 79 1.61 -7.08 -14.08
C PHE A 79 1.01 -7.47 -15.44
N SER A 80 1.60 -8.48 -16.07
CA SER A 80 1.08 -9.10 -17.29
C SER A 80 0.80 -10.58 -17.04
N ALA A 81 -0.49 -10.95 -16.99
CA ALA A 81 -0.90 -12.33 -16.80
C ALA A 81 -0.40 -13.26 -17.92
N GLU A 82 -0.17 -12.72 -19.12
CA GLU A 82 0.38 -13.48 -20.25
C GLU A 82 1.86 -13.82 -20.05
N GLU A 83 2.67 -12.86 -19.58
CA GLU A 83 4.08 -13.10 -19.27
C GLU A 83 4.24 -14.11 -18.14
N CYS A 84 3.41 -14.03 -17.10
CA CYS A 84 3.41 -15.03 -16.03
C CYS A 84 3.10 -16.44 -16.55
N ARG A 85 2.09 -16.58 -17.44
CA ARG A 85 1.77 -17.89 -18.06
C ARG A 85 2.92 -18.41 -18.92
N ARG A 86 3.57 -17.54 -19.70
CA ARG A 86 4.72 -17.92 -20.54
C ARG A 86 5.92 -18.36 -19.71
N ALA A 87 6.24 -17.63 -18.64
CA ALA A 87 7.35 -17.99 -17.75
C ALA A 87 7.13 -19.36 -17.09
N LEU A 88 5.93 -19.63 -16.57
CA LEU A 88 5.59 -20.92 -15.96
C LEU A 88 5.65 -22.07 -16.97
N ALA A 89 5.19 -21.86 -18.20
CA ALA A 89 5.29 -22.86 -19.27
C ALA A 89 6.75 -23.08 -19.76
N ALA A 90 7.61 -22.07 -19.64
CA ALA A 90 9.02 -22.18 -20.01
C ALA A 90 9.87 -22.95 -18.98
N HIS A 91 9.45 -22.96 -17.70
CA HIS A 91 10.12 -23.68 -16.61
C HIS A 91 9.65 -25.13 -16.42
N SER A 92 8.70 -25.62 -17.22
CA SER A 92 8.20 -27.00 -17.17
C SER A 92 8.90 -27.95 -18.17
N ARG A 93 10.22 -27.76 -18.40
CA ARG A 93 11.07 -28.71 -19.15
C ARG A 93 12.20 -29.23 -18.28
#